data_AF-A0A950YP01-F1
#
_entry.id   AF-A0A950YP01-F1
#
_cell.length_a   1.000
_cell.length_b   1.000
_cell.length_c   1.000
_cell.angle_alpha   90.00
_cell.angle_beta   90.00
_cell.angle_gamma   90.00
#
_symmetry.space_group_name_H-M   'P 1'
#
loop_
_entity.id
_entity.type
_entity.pdbx_description
1 polymer ?
#
loop_
_entity_poly.entity_id
_entity_poly.type
_entity_poly.pdbx_seq_one_letter_code
_entity_poly.pdbx_strand_id
1 'polypeptide(L)'
;VFAGLGVLGIDGYWQLILSATSDPMDVTLCLAAIDCHLSGRRRLAWAALVLLSLGRPEAWPVTALYALWAWRAIPSMRVLVAAGIAVIPVLWFGIPALTSRSWKISSDVALDSTSSIAGNKFLGVWHHFLSVYELPMQLAGLFAVILALARRERTWLMLIGASLLWVATEIGFALHGFAAPARYLWEPAAVMIVLAGSAIGWVLANAPRLMLLRWVAIGAVIAVVVALAPHARGRVQDANTSIVLVRNWGRQIDRLRPLIAREGGRKRILACGQAVTVISYQSIVAWELELNVIDVGWNPPRWIDAGQPMVLFWPQGAGWIVQVFHIPAARRAACNRLQTQTAFS
;
A
#
# COMPACT_ATOMS: atom_id res chain seq x y z
N VAL A 1 -8.98 -5.43 22.24
CA VAL A 1 -8.71 -3.99 22.45
C VAL A 1 -7.24 -3.64 22.15
N PHE A 2 -6.25 -4.16 22.89
CA PHE A 2 -4.82 -3.87 22.63
C PHE A 2 -4.37 -4.17 21.19
N ALA A 3 -4.77 -5.32 20.64
CA ALA A 3 -4.46 -5.71 19.26
C ALA A 3 -5.03 -4.72 18.22
N GLY A 4 -6.28 -4.27 18.38
CA GLY A 4 -6.92 -3.34 17.46
C GLY A 4 -6.35 -1.92 17.55
N LEU A 5 -6.05 -1.44 18.76
CA LEU A 5 -5.42 -0.12 18.96
C LEU A 5 -3.99 -0.09 18.43
N GLY A 6 -3.25 -1.20 18.53
CA GLY A 6 -1.89 -1.28 18.01
C GLY A 6 -1.83 -1.11 16.49
N VAL A 7 -2.82 -1.62 15.74
CA VAL A 7 -2.87 -1.49 14.27
C VAL A 7 -3.04 -0.03 13.85
N LEU A 8 -3.78 0.76 14.63
CA LEU A 8 -3.88 2.22 14.43
C LEU A 8 -2.55 2.95 14.71
N GLY A 9 -1.58 2.26 15.32
CA GLY A 9 -0.23 2.72 15.60
C GLY A 9 0.80 2.30 14.54
N ILE A 10 0.38 1.78 13.38
CA ILE A 10 1.29 1.59 12.23
C ILE A 10 1.63 2.97 11.65
N ASP A 11 2.91 3.20 11.37
CA ASP A 11 3.35 4.48 10.81
C ASP A 11 2.78 4.73 9.41
N GLY A 12 2.34 5.96 9.14
CA GLY A 12 1.68 6.34 7.87
C GLY A 12 0.28 5.75 7.62
N TYR A 13 -0.22 4.84 8.47
CA TYR A 13 -1.49 4.13 8.25
C TYR A 13 -2.70 5.06 8.14
N TRP A 14 -2.77 6.09 8.98
CA TRP A 14 -3.84 7.10 8.94
C TRP A 14 -3.86 7.89 7.64
N GLN A 15 -2.69 8.27 7.12
CA GLN A 15 -2.61 8.99 5.85
C GLN A 15 -3.24 8.17 4.72
N LEU A 16 -2.96 6.86 4.68
CA LEU A 16 -3.50 5.96 3.65
C LEU A 16 -5.00 5.69 3.80
N ILE A 17 -5.51 5.60 5.03
CA ILE A 17 -6.96 5.57 5.27
C ILE A 17 -7.60 6.87 4.73
N LEU A 18 -7.01 8.01 5.06
CA LEU A 18 -7.53 9.32 4.67
C LEU A 18 -7.46 9.54 3.15
N SER A 19 -6.42 9.04 2.48
CA SER A 19 -6.28 9.09 1.03
C SER A 19 -6.97 7.92 0.30
N ALA A 20 -7.69 7.06 1.03
CA ALA A 20 -8.45 5.93 0.50
C ALA A 20 -7.62 5.01 -0.42
N THR A 21 -6.38 4.72 -0.06
CA THR A 21 -5.59 3.73 -0.80
C THR A 21 -6.05 2.31 -0.49
N SER A 22 -5.60 1.33 -1.28
CA SER A 22 -5.98 -0.07 -1.09
C SER A 22 -5.28 -0.73 0.11
N ASP A 23 -4.12 -0.22 0.56
CA ASP A 23 -3.31 -0.88 1.58
C ASP A 23 -4.06 -1.14 2.92
N PRO A 24 -4.86 -0.21 3.47
CA PRO A 24 -5.68 -0.49 4.66
C PRO A 24 -6.76 -1.56 4.45
N MET A 25 -7.28 -1.68 3.23
CA MET A 25 -8.20 -2.76 2.86
C MET A 25 -7.48 -4.11 2.88
N ASP A 26 -6.25 -4.17 2.35
CA ASP A 26 -5.43 -5.39 2.35
C ASP A 26 -5.08 -5.84 3.78
N VAL A 27 -4.70 -4.92 4.66
CA VAL A 27 -4.51 -5.20 6.10
C VAL A 27 -5.79 -5.76 6.72
N THR A 28 -6.94 -5.16 6.41
CA THR A 28 -8.25 -5.62 6.91
C THR A 28 -8.57 -7.02 6.41
N LEU A 29 -8.37 -7.31 5.12
CA LEU A 29 -8.60 -8.62 4.53
C LEU A 29 -7.66 -9.68 5.12
N CYS A 30 -6.40 -9.34 5.38
CA CYS A 30 -5.43 -10.21 6.03
C CYS A 30 -5.88 -10.60 7.45
N LEU A 31 -6.25 -9.61 8.28
CA LEU A 31 -6.74 -9.88 9.63
C LEU A 31 -8.10 -10.60 9.63
N ALA A 32 -9.00 -10.27 8.70
CA ALA A 32 -10.28 -10.93 8.54
C ALA A 32 -10.13 -12.39 8.12
N ALA A 33 -9.15 -12.72 7.26
CA ALA A 33 -8.83 -14.09 6.88
C ALA A 33 -8.43 -14.93 8.10
N ILE A 34 -7.57 -14.36 8.96
CA ILE A 34 -7.13 -14.99 10.20
C ILE A 34 -8.31 -15.20 11.15
N ASP A 35 -9.10 -14.15 11.43
CA ASP A 35 -10.26 -14.22 12.31
C ASP A 35 -11.31 -15.24 11.83
N CYS A 36 -11.60 -15.24 10.53
CA CYS A 36 -12.52 -16.20 9.94
C CYS A 36 -12.00 -17.64 10.06
N HIS A 37 -10.70 -17.87 9.88
CA HIS A 37 -10.11 -19.19 10.03
C HIS A 37 -10.20 -19.68 11.48
N LEU A 38 -9.82 -18.83 12.44
CA LEU A 38 -9.88 -19.14 13.87
C LEU A 38 -11.32 -19.34 14.36
N SER A 39 -12.28 -18.62 13.78
CA SER A 39 -13.72 -18.78 14.03
C SER A 39 -14.35 -20.00 13.33
N GLY A 40 -13.58 -20.82 12.61
CA GLY A 40 -14.10 -21.96 11.84
C GLY A 40 -14.86 -21.58 10.57
N ARG A 41 -14.94 -20.30 10.21
CA ARG A 41 -15.59 -19.77 9.00
C ARG A 41 -14.65 -19.83 7.78
N ARG A 42 -14.21 -21.04 7.45
CA ARG A 42 -13.12 -21.28 6.47
C ARG A 42 -13.42 -20.80 5.05
N ARG A 43 -14.69 -20.78 4.64
CA ARG A 43 -15.10 -20.22 3.33
C ARG A 43 -14.87 -18.71 3.25
N LEU A 44 -15.18 -17.98 4.32
CA LEU A 44 -14.93 -16.54 4.41
C LEU A 44 -13.43 -16.25 4.51
N ALA A 45 -12.68 -17.08 5.25
CA ALA A 45 -11.23 -16.98 5.29
C ALA A 45 -10.59 -17.12 3.91
N TRP A 46 -11.06 -18.10 3.13
CA TRP A 46 -10.62 -18.27 1.74
C TRP A 46 -11.00 -17.08 0.85
N ALA A 47 -12.24 -16.58 0.94
CA ALA A 47 -12.66 -15.41 0.18
C ALA A 47 -11.78 -14.18 0.50
N ALA A 48 -11.49 -13.95 1.78
CA ALA A 48 -10.60 -12.87 2.21
C ALA A 48 -9.17 -13.04 1.68
N LEU A 49 -8.61 -14.25 1.68
CA LEU A 49 -7.30 -14.53 1.10
C LEU A 49 -7.26 -14.33 -0.42
N VAL A 50 -8.32 -14.70 -1.14
CA VAL A 50 -8.43 -14.46 -2.58
C VAL A 50 -8.46 -12.96 -2.86
N LEU A 51 -9.29 -12.19 -2.13
CA LEU A 51 -9.35 -10.74 -2.27
C LEU A 51 -8.02 -10.07 -1.91
N LEU A 52 -7.37 -10.50 -0.84
CA LEU A 52 -6.02 -10.04 -0.47
C LEU A 52 -5.00 -10.32 -1.58
N SER A 53 -5.09 -11.51 -2.19
CA SER A 53 -4.20 -11.91 -3.30
C SER A 53 -4.46 -11.12 -4.60
N LEU A 54 -5.64 -10.51 -4.74
CA LEU A 54 -5.94 -9.58 -5.83
C LEU A 54 -5.33 -8.21 -5.57
N GLY A 55 -5.25 -7.76 -4.32
CA GLY A 55 -4.54 -6.52 -3.96
C GLY A 55 -3.02 -6.67 -3.98
N ARG A 56 -2.52 -7.85 -3.57
CA ARG A 56 -1.10 -8.10 -3.25
C ARG A 56 -0.59 -9.44 -3.77
N PRO A 57 0.40 -9.47 -4.68
CA PRO A 57 1.02 -10.72 -5.09
C PRO A 57 1.86 -11.37 -3.99
N GLU A 58 2.30 -10.61 -2.98
CA GLU A 58 3.06 -11.08 -1.82
C GLU A 58 2.26 -12.06 -0.95
N ALA A 59 0.92 -11.98 -1.02
CA ALA A 59 0.02 -12.89 -0.32
C ALA A 59 -0.01 -14.28 -0.95
N TRP A 60 0.40 -14.43 -2.21
CA TRP A 60 0.20 -15.64 -2.99
C TRP A 60 0.83 -16.89 -2.35
N PRO A 61 2.05 -16.86 -1.78
CA PRO A 61 2.62 -18.03 -1.14
C PRO A 61 1.80 -18.50 0.06
N VAL A 62 1.32 -17.57 0.89
CA VAL A 62 0.45 -17.89 2.04
C VAL A 62 -0.89 -18.44 1.57
N THR A 63 -1.51 -17.81 0.57
CA THR A 63 -2.77 -18.25 -0.04
C THR A 63 -2.64 -19.62 -0.69
N ALA A 64 -1.53 -19.92 -1.36
CA ALA A 64 -1.25 -21.21 -1.97
C ALA A 64 -1.12 -22.31 -0.91
N LEU A 65 -0.39 -22.06 0.19
CA LEU A 65 -0.31 -22.99 1.31
C LEU A 65 -1.69 -23.25 1.94
N TYR A 66 -2.50 -22.20 2.11
CA TYR A 66 -3.87 -22.34 2.61
C TYR A 66 -4.74 -23.16 1.64
N ALA A 67 -4.63 -22.91 0.34
CA ALA A 67 -5.35 -23.65 -0.69
C ALA A 67 -4.99 -25.14 -0.67
N LEU A 68 -3.70 -25.46 -0.59
CA LEU A 68 -3.20 -26.84 -0.50
C LEU A 68 -3.69 -27.56 0.74
N TRP A 69 -3.75 -26.87 1.88
CA TRP A 69 -4.33 -27.41 3.10
C TRP A 69 -5.84 -27.61 2.96
N ALA A 70 -6.59 -26.60 2.51
CA ALA A 70 -8.04 -26.65 2.38
C ALA A 70 -8.49 -27.72 1.38
N TRP A 71 -7.75 -27.90 0.28
CA TRP A 71 -8.02 -28.93 -0.73
C TRP A 71 -7.98 -30.34 -0.16
N ARG A 72 -7.03 -30.61 0.76
CA ARG A 72 -6.86 -31.90 1.42
C ARG A 72 -7.82 -32.08 2.59
N ALA A 73 -7.94 -31.06 3.44
CA ALA A 73 -8.67 -31.15 4.71
C ALA A 73 -10.19 -30.92 4.58
N ILE A 74 -10.66 -30.24 3.52
CA ILE A 74 -12.05 -29.78 3.42
C ILE A 74 -12.58 -30.03 1.99
N PRO A 75 -13.00 -31.27 1.68
CA PRO A 75 -13.46 -31.63 0.33
C PRO A 75 -14.60 -30.74 -0.19
N SER A 76 -15.49 -30.27 0.69
CA SER A 76 -16.62 -29.39 0.35
C SER A 76 -16.22 -27.98 -0.10
N MET A 77 -14.95 -27.61 0.02
CA MET A 77 -14.41 -26.33 -0.45
C MET A 77 -13.66 -26.44 -1.78
N ARG A 78 -13.46 -27.63 -2.36
CA ARG A 78 -12.61 -27.83 -3.55
C ARG A 78 -13.01 -26.96 -4.73
N VAL A 79 -14.30 -26.87 -5.04
CA VAL A 79 -14.79 -26.02 -6.13
C VAL A 79 -14.48 -24.54 -5.87
N LEU A 80 -14.68 -24.08 -4.63
CA LEU A 80 -14.40 -22.71 -4.22
C LEU A 80 -12.89 -22.41 -4.26
N VAL A 81 -12.06 -23.37 -3.85
CA VAL A 81 -10.59 -23.27 -3.92
C VAL A 81 -10.12 -23.20 -5.37
N ALA A 82 -10.61 -24.09 -6.23
CA ALA A 82 -10.29 -24.08 -7.66
C ALA A 82 -10.71 -22.76 -8.32
N ALA A 83 -11.92 -22.27 -8.01
CA ALA A 83 -12.41 -21.00 -8.50
C ALA A 83 -11.51 -19.83 -8.04
N GLY A 84 -11.15 -19.77 -6.75
CA GLY A 84 -10.26 -18.73 -6.24
C GLY A 84 -8.86 -18.75 -6.87
N ILE A 85 -8.28 -19.94 -7.05
CA ILE A 85 -6.99 -20.13 -7.74
C ILE A 85 -7.06 -19.64 -9.19
N ALA A 86 -8.18 -19.85 -9.88
CA ALA A 86 -8.36 -19.39 -11.26
C ALA A 86 -8.63 -17.87 -11.34
N VAL A 87 -9.42 -17.33 -10.41
CA VAL A 87 -9.79 -15.90 -10.39
C VAL A 87 -8.57 -15.00 -10.22
N ILE A 88 -7.62 -15.37 -9.35
CA ILE A 88 -6.42 -14.56 -9.09
C ILE A 88 -5.65 -14.20 -10.37
N PRO A 89 -5.11 -15.16 -11.15
CA PRO A 89 -4.36 -14.85 -12.37
C PRO A 89 -5.25 -14.29 -13.48
N VAL A 90 -6.52 -14.71 -13.58
CA VAL A 90 -7.45 -14.17 -14.59
C VAL A 90 -7.66 -12.67 -14.39
N LEU A 91 -7.86 -12.21 -13.15
CA LEU A 91 -8.05 -10.78 -12.90
C LEU A 91 -6.72 -10.01 -12.93
N TRP A 92 -5.63 -10.58 -12.40
CA TRP A 92 -4.31 -9.93 -12.41
C TRP A 92 -3.76 -9.72 -13.81
N PHE A 93 -3.85 -10.72 -14.68
CA PHE A 93 -3.23 -10.66 -16.01
C PHE A 93 -4.25 -10.40 -17.11
N GLY A 94 -5.50 -10.87 -16.95
CA GLY A 94 -6.54 -10.71 -17.97
C GLY A 94 -7.05 -9.28 -18.07
N ILE A 95 -7.26 -8.57 -16.96
CA ILE A 95 -7.70 -7.16 -17.02
C ILE A 95 -6.64 -6.30 -17.74
N PRO A 96 -5.34 -6.31 -17.35
CA PRO A 96 -4.33 -5.53 -18.06
C PRO A 96 -4.12 -5.97 -19.51
N ALA A 97 -4.26 -7.27 -19.83
CA ALA A 97 -4.20 -7.74 -21.20
C ALA A 97 -5.33 -7.15 -22.07
N LEU A 98 -6.54 -6.99 -21.49
CA LEU A 98 -7.68 -6.39 -22.19
C LEU A 98 -7.57 -4.87 -22.31
N THR A 99 -7.14 -4.18 -21.25
CA THR A 99 -7.13 -2.71 -21.21
C THR A 99 -5.88 -2.11 -21.82
N SER A 100 -4.71 -2.66 -21.51
CA SER A 100 -3.40 -2.13 -21.91
C SER A 100 -2.76 -2.91 -23.06
N ARG A 101 -3.45 -3.93 -23.60
CA ARG A 101 -2.94 -4.84 -24.66
C ARG A 101 -1.60 -5.51 -24.33
N SER A 102 -1.25 -5.59 -23.04
CA SER A 102 -0.03 -6.22 -22.55
C SER A 102 -0.33 -7.02 -21.29
N TRP A 103 0.10 -8.28 -21.29
CA TRP A 103 -0.06 -9.22 -20.16
C TRP A 103 0.86 -8.90 -18.98
N LYS A 104 1.92 -8.10 -19.20
CA LYS A 104 2.98 -7.85 -18.22
C LYS A 104 3.14 -6.38 -17.85
N ILE A 105 2.23 -5.51 -18.31
CA ILE A 105 2.35 -4.07 -18.09
C ILE A 105 2.55 -3.69 -16.62
N SER A 106 1.90 -4.38 -15.68
CA SER A 106 2.07 -4.12 -14.25
C SER A 106 3.49 -4.44 -13.76
N SER A 107 4.12 -5.48 -14.32
CA SER A 107 5.50 -5.83 -14.03
C SER A 107 6.48 -4.85 -14.67
N ASP A 108 6.23 -4.46 -15.92
CA ASP A 108 7.09 -3.54 -16.66
C ASP A 108 7.13 -2.16 -15.98
N VAL A 109 5.94 -1.66 -15.58
CA VAL A 109 5.81 -0.41 -14.81
C VAL A 109 6.50 -0.50 -13.45
N ALA A 110 6.41 -1.66 -12.78
CA ALA A 110 7.04 -1.83 -11.46
C ALA A 110 8.57 -1.91 -11.54
N LEU A 111 9.13 -2.46 -12.63
CA LEU A 111 10.58 -2.52 -12.88
C LEU A 111 11.16 -1.16 -13.30
N ASP A 112 10.39 -0.33 -13.98
CA ASP A 112 10.79 1.04 -14.37
C ASP A 112 10.71 2.05 -13.21
N SER A 113 10.34 1.60 -12.01
CA SER A 113 10.27 2.45 -10.82
C SER A 113 11.66 2.88 -10.35
N THR A 114 11.86 4.19 -10.23
CA THR A 114 13.10 4.78 -9.69
C THR A 114 13.27 4.57 -8.18
N SER A 115 12.31 3.94 -7.51
CA SER A 115 12.28 3.71 -6.06
C SER A 115 12.88 2.37 -5.63
N SER A 116 13.70 1.73 -6.48
CA SER A 116 14.36 0.48 -6.09
C SER A 116 15.41 0.75 -4.99
N ILE A 117 15.53 -0.17 -4.03
CA ILE A 117 16.42 -0.02 -2.86
C ILE A 117 17.88 0.02 -3.34
N ALA A 118 18.66 1.06 -3.04
CA ALA A 118 20.08 1.08 -3.36
C ALA A 118 20.87 0.18 -2.38
N GLY A 119 21.85 -0.57 -2.88
CA GLY A 119 22.70 -1.43 -2.06
C GLY A 119 22.10 -2.81 -1.75
N ASN A 120 22.27 -3.27 -0.50
CA ASN A 120 21.87 -4.61 -0.08
C ASN A 120 20.34 -4.73 0.07
N LYS A 121 19.70 -5.34 -0.94
CA LYS A 121 18.24 -5.51 -1.02
C LYS A 121 17.66 -6.25 0.19
N PHE A 122 18.34 -7.28 0.68
CA PHE A 122 17.90 -8.04 1.85
C PHE A 122 17.80 -7.15 3.09
N LEU A 123 18.89 -6.43 3.39
CA LEU A 123 18.94 -5.52 4.54
C LEU A 123 17.97 -4.34 4.38
N GLY A 124 17.79 -3.85 3.16
CA GLY A 124 16.87 -2.75 2.88
C GLY A 124 15.41 -3.14 3.14
N VAL A 125 14.95 -4.29 2.66
CA VAL A 125 13.58 -4.77 2.93
C VAL A 125 13.39 -5.06 4.43
N TRP A 126 14.40 -5.66 5.08
CA TRP A 126 14.34 -5.89 6.53
C TRP A 126 14.27 -4.58 7.32
N HIS A 127 15.06 -3.57 6.93
CA HIS A 127 15.01 -2.25 7.53
C HIS A 127 13.65 -1.59 7.31
N HIS A 128 13.09 -1.70 6.11
CA HIS A 128 11.73 -1.23 5.82
C HIS A 128 10.67 -1.94 6.66
N PHE A 129 10.80 -3.25 6.90
CA PHE A 129 9.88 -3.99 7.78
C PHE A 129 9.95 -3.47 9.22
N LEU A 130 11.16 -3.28 9.75
CA LEU A 130 11.34 -2.77 11.11
C LEU A 130 10.93 -1.31 11.23
N SER A 131 11.11 -0.49 10.19
CA SER A 131 10.72 0.92 10.19
C SER A 131 9.21 1.14 10.17
N VAL A 132 8.40 0.11 9.89
CA VAL A 132 6.93 0.18 10.04
C VAL A 132 6.53 0.40 11.51
N TYR A 133 7.44 0.09 12.45
CA TYR A 133 7.19 0.15 13.88
C TYR A 133 8.22 0.94 14.66
N GLU A 134 7.75 1.52 15.75
CA GLU A 134 8.60 2.07 16.78
C GLU A 134 9.25 0.96 17.61
N LEU A 135 10.43 1.26 18.15
CA LEU A 135 11.21 0.35 18.99
C LEU A 135 10.37 -0.35 20.09
N PRO A 136 9.48 0.32 20.84
CA PRO A 136 8.66 -0.35 21.86
C PRO A 136 7.76 -1.45 21.27
N MET A 137 7.26 -1.26 20.05
CA MET A 137 6.40 -2.24 19.37
C MET A 137 7.24 -3.39 18.80
N GLN A 138 8.45 -3.11 18.30
CA GLN A 138 9.39 -4.16 17.90
C GLN A 138 9.75 -5.07 19.08
N LEU A 139 10.01 -4.49 20.26
CA LEU A 139 10.29 -5.25 21.49
C LEU A 139 9.08 -6.08 21.93
N ALA A 140 7.87 -5.53 21.85
CA ALA A 140 6.64 -6.26 22.15
C ALA A 140 6.39 -7.42 21.15
N GLY A 141 6.71 -7.22 19.87
CA GLY A 141 6.68 -8.27 18.85
C GLY A 141 7.69 -9.38 19.14
N LEU A 142 8.93 -9.02 19.48
CA LEU A 142 9.96 -9.99 19.88
C LEU A 142 9.52 -10.79 21.11
N PHE A 143 8.92 -10.12 22.09
CA PHE A 143 8.35 -10.79 23.26
C PHE A 143 7.27 -11.81 22.89
N ALA A 144 6.38 -11.48 21.96
CA ALA A 144 5.37 -12.43 21.47
C ALA A 144 5.99 -13.65 20.77
N VAL A 145 7.06 -13.46 20.00
CA VAL A 145 7.80 -14.57 19.38
C VAL A 145 8.41 -15.49 20.44
N ILE A 146 9.11 -14.92 21.43
CA ILE A 146 9.72 -15.68 22.52
C ILE A 146 8.64 -16.46 23.28
N LEU A 147 7.52 -15.82 23.59
CA LEU A 147 6.40 -16.45 24.29
C LEU A 147 5.80 -17.60 23.47
N ALA A 148 5.59 -17.40 22.17
CA ALA A 148 5.09 -18.43 21.26
C ALA A 148 6.01 -19.65 21.21
N LEU A 149 7.33 -19.43 21.12
CA LEU A 149 8.35 -20.48 21.10
C LEU A 149 8.43 -21.23 22.43
N ALA A 150 8.49 -20.49 23.56
CA ALA A 150 8.56 -21.07 24.89
C ALA A 150 7.35 -21.96 25.20
N ARG A 151 6.17 -21.55 24.72
CA ARG A 151 4.92 -22.29 24.93
C ARG A 151 4.61 -23.31 23.83
N ARG A 152 5.36 -23.30 22.73
CA ARG A 152 5.09 -24.13 21.54
C ARG A 152 3.67 -23.97 21.00
N GLU A 153 3.11 -22.76 21.10
CA GLU A 153 1.76 -22.45 20.63
C GLU A 153 1.72 -22.44 19.10
N ARG A 154 1.24 -23.54 18.52
CA ARG A 154 1.29 -23.79 17.07
C ARG A 154 0.64 -22.68 16.25
N THR A 155 -0.50 -22.16 16.72
CA THR A 155 -1.22 -21.09 16.01
C THR A 155 -0.37 -19.83 15.89
N TRP A 156 0.30 -19.42 16.96
CA TRP A 156 1.13 -18.21 16.94
C TRP A 156 2.36 -18.41 16.07
N LEU A 157 2.99 -19.58 16.16
CA LEU A 157 4.13 -19.93 15.32
C LEU A 157 3.77 -19.98 13.83
N MET A 158 2.57 -20.47 13.48
CA MET A 158 2.08 -20.43 12.10
C MET A 158 1.86 -19.00 11.59
N LEU A 159 1.29 -18.12 12.43
CA LEU A 159 1.08 -16.71 12.06
C LEU A 159 2.42 -15.97 11.90
N ILE A 160 3.38 -16.19 12.80
CA ILE A 160 4.74 -15.66 12.68
C ILE A 160 5.40 -16.18 11.39
N GLY A 161 5.30 -17.49 11.13
CA GLY A 161 5.83 -18.11 9.92
C GLY A 161 5.22 -17.53 8.64
N ALA A 162 3.90 -17.28 8.63
CA ALA A 162 3.22 -16.66 7.51
C ALA A 162 3.68 -15.20 7.30
N SER A 163 3.84 -14.41 8.37
CA SER A 163 4.41 -13.06 8.27
C SER A 163 5.83 -13.06 7.72
N LEU A 164 6.69 -13.99 8.19
CA LEU A 164 8.06 -14.12 7.69
C LEU A 164 8.10 -14.59 6.23
N LEU A 165 7.19 -15.47 5.82
CA LEU A 165 7.06 -15.90 4.43
C LEU A 165 6.69 -14.72 3.51
N TRP A 166 5.81 -13.83 3.97
CA TRP A 166 5.49 -12.60 3.25
C TRP A 166 6.72 -11.70 3.09
N VAL A 167 7.45 -11.44 4.19
CA VAL A 167 8.69 -10.64 4.15
C VAL A 167 9.73 -11.28 3.22
N ALA A 168 9.87 -12.60 3.23
CA ALA A 168 10.77 -13.31 2.33
C ALA A 168 10.35 -13.18 0.85
N THR A 169 9.05 -13.11 0.58
CA THR A 169 8.50 -12.89 -0.77
C THR A 169 8.86 -11.49 -1.27
N GLU A 170 8.70 -10.46 -0.43
CA GLU A 170 9.14 -9.08 -0.72
C GLU A 170 10.64 -8.98 -0.96
N ILE A 171 11.46 -9.67 -0.15
CA ILE A 171 12.90 -9.79 -0.40
C ILE A 171 13.15 -10.40 -1.79
N GLY A 172 12.40 -11.44 -2.15
CA GLY A 172 12.44 -12.05 -3.47
C GLY A 172 12.16 -11.04 -4.58
N PHE A 173 11.09 -10.25 -4.47
CA PHE A 173 10.79 -9.19 -5.44
C PHE A 173 11.88 -8.12 -5.52
N ALA A 174 12.39 -7.65 -4.38
CA ALA A 174 13.48 -6.68 -4.35
C ALA A 174 14.77 -7.18 -5.03
N LEU A 175 15.08 -8.48 -4.90
CA LEU A 175 16.20 -9.12 -5.58
C LEU A 175 15.99 -9.21 -7.10
N HIS A 176 14.75 -9.27 -7.57
CA HIS A 176 14.41 -9.23 -9.00
C HIS A 176 14.31 -7.81 -9.57
N GLY A 177 14.67 -6.78 -8.79
CA GLY A 177 14.71 -5.39 -9.23
C GLY A 177 13.44 -4.59 -8.98
N PHE A 178 12.40 -5.21 -8.43
CA PHE A 178 11.18 -4.49 -8.05
C PHE A 178 11.44 -3.51 -6.90
N ALA A 179 10.66 -2.43 -6.87
CA ALA A 179 10.62 -1.54 -5.71
C ALA A 179 9.92 -2.25 -4.55
N ALA A 180 10.53 -2.21 -3.36
CA ALA A 180 10.00 -2.79 -2.14
C ALA A 180 9.79 -1.72 -1.06
N PRO A 181 8.83 -0.78 -1.25
CA PRO A 181 8.51 0.24 -0.27
C PRO A 181 7.96 -0.38 1.03
N ALA A 182 8.22 0.27 2.17
CA ALA A 182 7.79 -0.21 3.49
C ALA A 182 6.28 -0.49 3.62
N ARG A 183 5.44 0.16 2.82
CA ARG A 183 3.98 -0.07 2.80
C ARG A 183 3.57 -1.50 2.40
N TYR A 184 4.41 -2.23 1.65
CA TYR A 184 4.13 -3.63 1.26
C TYR A 184 4.35 -4.63 2.40
N LEU A 185 4.83 -4.14 3.53
CA LEU A 185 5.14 -4.93 4.71
C LEU A 185 4.14 -4.65 5.85
N TRP A 186 3.06 -3.92 5.58
CA TRP A 186 2.06 -3.53 6.58
C TRP A 186 1.14 -4.68 7.01
N GLU A 187 0.84 -5.60 6.11
CA GLU A 187 0.02 -6.78 6.36
C GLU A 187 0.74 -7.76 7.30
N PRO A 188 1.97 -8.24 7.02
CA PRO A 188 2.72 -9.04 7.98
C PRO A 188 2.98 -8.25 9.27
N ALA A 189 3.08 -6.91 9.15
CA ALA A 189 3.27 -6.08 10.31
C ALA A 189 2.03 -6.01 11.23
N ALA A 190 0.84 -5.90 10.68
CA ALA A 190 -0.39 -5.90 11.43
C ALA A 190 -0.56 -7.22 12.21
N VAL A 191 -0.19 -8.35 11.61
CA VAL A 191 -0.20 -9.66 12.29
C VAL A 191 0.72 -9.67 13.51
N MET A 192 1.95 -9.17 13.39
CA MET A 192 2.89 -9.13 14.52
C MET A 192 2.42 -8.20 15.64
N ILE A 193 1.75 -7.08 15.32
CA ILE A 193 1.12 -6.21 16.32
C ILE A 193 0.01 -6.95 17.07
N VAL A 194 -0.84 -7.68 16.34
CA VAL A 194 -1.94 -8.45 16.95
C VAL A 194 -1.37 -9.51 17.89
N LEU A 195 -0.29 -10.17 17.50
CA LEU A 195 0.43 -11.13 18.36
C LEU A 195 1.06 -10.45 19.58
N ALA A 196 1.69 -9.29 19.42
CA ALA A 196 2.24 -8.49 20.52
C ALA A 196 1.15 -8.11 21.53
N GLY A 197 0.02 -7.58 21.06
CA GLY A 197 -1.13 -7.25 21.91
C GLY A 197 -1.73 -8.49 22.60
N SER A 198 -1.73 -9.64 21.91
CA SER A 198 -2.19 -10.91 22.48
C SER A 198 -1.23 -11.45 23.55
N ALA A 199 0.08 -11.31 23.37
CA ALA A 199 1.10 -11.67 24.36
C ALA A 199 0.96 -10.85 25.64
N ILE A 200 0.84 -9.53 25.49
CA ILE A 200 0.61 -8.61 26.62
C ILE A 200 -0.68 -8.97 27.35
N GLY A 201 -1.79 -9.12 26.62
CA GLY A 201 -3.08 -9.47 27.21
C GLY A 201 -3.04 -10.82 27.93
N TRP A 202 -2.37 -11.81 27.35
CA TRP A 202 -2.20 -13.11 27.98
C TRP A 202 -1.40 -13.03 29.28
N VAL A 203 -0.27 -12.31 29.30
CA VAL A 203 0.55 -12.12 30.50
C VAL A 203 -0.25 -11.40 31.58
N LEU A 204 -1.00 -10.35 31.25
CA LEU A 204 -1.82 -9.63 32.23
C LEU A 204 -2.93 -10.52 32.81
N ALA A 205 -3.52 -11.39 31.99
CA ALA A 205 -4.57 -12.31 32.42
C ALA A 205 -4.05 -13.50 33.24
N ASN A 206 -2.82 -13.94 32.99
CA ASN A 206 -2.22 -15.15 33.59
C ASN A 206 -1.03 -14.86 34.49
N ALA A 207 -0.73 -13.59 34.78
CA ALA A 207 0.32 -13.21 35.71
C ALA A 207 0.09 -13.95 37.04
N PRO A 208 1.12 -14.61 37.60
CA PRO A 208 0.95 -15.48 38.75
C PRO A 208 0.30 -14.74 39.92
N ARG A 209 -0.34 -15.49 40.84
CA ARG A 209 -0.88 -14.98 42.11
C ARG A 209 0.14 -14.20 42.96
N LEU A 210 1.43 -14.28 42.60
CA LEU A 210 2.50 -13.44 43.11
C LEU A 210 2.32 -12.00 42.63
N MET A 211 1.71 -11.20 43.52
CA MET A 211 1.36 -9.79 43.34
C MET A 211 2.49 -8.96 42.72
N LEU A 212 3.76 -9.25 43.04
CA LEU A 212 4.93 -8.54 42.52
C LEU A 212 5.10 -8.64 40.99
N LEU A 213 4.97 -9.83 40.40
CA LEU A 213 5.10 -10.01 38.94
C LEU A 213 3.97 -9.32 38.18
N ARG A 214 2.77 -9.28 38.76
CA ARG A 214 1.63 -8.57 38.18
C ARG A 214 1.89 -7.07 38.14
N TRP A 215 2.46 -6.48 39.20
CA TRP A 215 2.83 -5.06 39.20
C TRP A 215 3.95 -4.73 38.21
N VAL A 216 4.94 -5.63 38.05
CA VAL A 216 5.97 -5.47 37.02
C VAL A 216 5.37 -5.51 35.62
N ALA A 217 4.44 -6.45 35.35
CA ALA A 217 3.77 -6.54 34.06
C ALA A 217 2.92 -5.30 33.77
N ILE A 218 2.16 -4.81 34.76
CA ILE A 218 1.38 -3.56 34.64
C ILE A 218 2.32 -2.38 34.39
N GLY A 219 3.41 -2.26 35.15
CA GLY A 219 4.41 -1.21 35.00
C GLY A 219 5.06 -1.23 33.61
N ALA A 220 5.40 -2.41 33.08
CA ALA A 220 5.93 -2.56 31.73
C ALA A 220 4.93 -2.13 30.66
N VAL A 221 3.65 -2.47 30.81
CA VAL A 221 2.59 -2.03 29.88
C VAL A 221 2.41 -0.52 29.94
N ILE A 222 2.40 0.08 31.14
CA ILE A 222 2.34 1.54 31.30
C ILE A 222 3.57 2.18 30.64
N ALA A 223 4.77 1.64 30.83
CA ALA A 223 5.99 2.15 30.22
C ALA A 223 5.92 2.10 28.68
N VAL A 224 5.40 1.01 28.10
CA VAL A 224 5.18 0.92 26.64
C VAL A 224 4.17 1.95 26.16
N VAL A 225 3.04 2.10 26.86
CA VAL A 225 2.00 3.10 26.49
C VAL A 225 2.56 4.52 26.59
N VAL A 226 3.32 4.84 27.62
CA VAL A 226 3.96 6.15 27.80
C VAL A 226 5.01 6.39 26.72
N ALA A 227 5.82 5.38 26.39
CA ALA A 227 6.82 5.48 25.31
C ALA A 227 6.18 5.70 23.93
N LEU A 228 4.95 5.23 23.71
CA LEU A 228 4.21 5.45 22.46
C LEU A 228 3.54 6.84 22.39
N ALA A 229 3.42 7.57 23.50
CA ALA A 229 2.68 8.83 23.54
C ALA A 229 3.26 9.94 22.64
N PRO A 230 4.59 10.17 22.56
CA PRO A 230 5.17 11.15 21.63
C PRO A 230 4.89 10.81 20.17
N HIS A 231 5.03 9.53 19.80
CA HIS A 231 4.76 9.05 18.44
C HIS A 231 3.28 9.19 18.07
N ALA A 232 2.38 8.87 19.01
CA ALA A 232 0.94 9.07 18.81
C ALA A 232 0.60 10.56 18.58
N ARG A 233 1.23 11.48 19.31
CA ARG A 233 1.05 12.93 19.09
C ARG A 233 1.55 13.36 17.71
N GLY A 234 2.74 12.91 17.30
CA GLY A 234 3.28 13.18 15.97
C GLY A 234 2.31 12.73 14.88
N ARG A 235 1.80 11.50 14.97
CA ARG A 235 0.84 10.97 13.99
C ARG A 235 -0.48 11.71 13.94
N VAL A 236 -0.98 12.23 15.05
CA VAL A 236 -2.19 13.08 15.05
C VAL A 236 -1.91 14.39 14.31
N GLN A 237 -0.72 14.99 14.48
CA GLN A 237 -0.33 16.19 13.74
C GLN A 237 -0.17 15.91 12.24
N ASP A 238 0.46 14.79 11.89
CA ASP A 238 0.63 14.36 10.50
C ASP A 238 -0.72 14.05 9.84
N ALA A 239 -1.64 13.40 10.56
CA ALA A 239 -3.00 13.12 10.09
C ALA A 239 -3.77 14.43 9.83
N ASN A 240 -3.69 15.40 10.74
CA ASN A 240 -4.33 16.70 10.55
C ASN A 240 -3.79 17.44 9.32
N THR A 241 -2.48 17.42 9.13
CA THR A 241 -1.84 18.01 7.93
C THR A 241 -2.25 17.26 6.67
N SER A 242 -2.36 15.94 6.75
CA SER A 242 -2.80 15.07 5.66
C SER A 242 -4.24 15.33 5.23
N ILE A 243 -5.16 15.64 6.16
CA ILE A 243 -6.54 16.00 5.81
C ILE A 243 -6.58 17.21 4.87
N VAL A 244 -5.76 18.23 5.13
CA VAL A 244 -5.68 19.42 4.27
C VAL A 244 -5.11 19.05 2.91
N LEU A 245 -4.04 18.26 2.88
CA LEU A 245 -3.41 17.79 1.64
C LEU A 245 -4.37 16.97 0.77
N VAL A 246 -5.05 15.98 1.36
CA VAL A 246 -6.00 15.10 0.65
C VAL A 246 -7.20 15.90 0.13
N ARG A 247 -7.71 16.88 0.90
CA ARG A 247 -8.77 17.77 0.42
C ARG A 247 -8.32 18.62 -0.77
N ASN A 248 -7.07 19.10 -0.75
CA ASN A 248 -6.51 19.84 -1.88
C ASN A 248 -6.34 18.93 -3.10
N TRP A 249 -5.86 17.69 -2.92
CA TRP A 249 -5.82 16.68 -3.98
C TRP A 249 -7.21 16.41 -4.58
N GLY A 250 -8.24 16.22 -3.75
CA GLY A 250 -9.61 16.04 -4.22
C GLY A 250 -10.08 17.21 -5.09
N ARG A 251 -9.85 18.45 -4.61
CA ARG A 251 -10.17 19.67 -5.39
C ARG A 251 -9.37 19.76 -6.69
N GLN A 252 -8.11 19.34 -6.69
CA GLN A 252 -7.28 19.30 -7.90
C GLN A 252 -7.88 18.32 -8.91
N ILE A 253 -8.24 17.10 -8.49
CA ILE A 253 -8.90 16.11 -9.35
C ILE A 253 -10.22 16.67 -9.91
N ASP A 254 -11.09 17.22 -9.07
CA ASP A 254 -12.39 17.78 -9.48
C ASP A 254 -12.26 18.92 -10.50
N ARG A 255 -11.17 19.70 -10.40
CA ARG A 255 -10.91 20.85 -11.28
C ARG A 255 -10.22 20.48 -12.59
N LEU A 256 -9.70 19.26 -12.73
CA LEU A 256 -8.97 18.84 -13.92
C LEU A 256 -9.88 18.78 -15.15
N ARG A 257 -11.08 18.21 -15.03
CA ARG A 257 -12.05 18.15 -16.11
C ARG A 257 -12.47 19.54 -16.64
N PRO A 258 -12.95 20.48 -15.80
CA PRO A 258 -13.32 21.81 -16.28
C PRO A 258 -12.12 22.60 -16.82
N LEU A 259 -10.92 22.38 -16.29
CA LEU A 259 -9.68 22.94 -16.85
C LEU A 259 -9.44 22.46 -18.28
N ILE A 260 -9.47 21.14 -18.52
CA ILE A 260 -9.30 20.55 -19.86
C ILE A 260 -10.37 21.09 -20.81
N ALA A 261 -11.62 21.21 -20.36
CA ALA A 261 -12.70 21.79 -21.17
C ALA A 261 -12.43 23.26 -21.55
N ARG A 262 -11.98 24.09 -20.60
CA ARG A 262 -11.62 25.50 -20.84
C ARG A 262 -10.47 25.64 -21.83
N GLU A 263 -9.54 24.70 -21.83
CA GLU A 263 -8.40 24.68 -22.74
C GLU A 263 -8.73 24.19 -24.17
N GLY A 264 -10.01 23.92 -24.45
CA GLY A 264 -10.49 23.46 -25.75
C GLY A 264 -10.47 21.93 -25.90
N GLY A 265 -10.35 21.21 -24.77
CA GLY A 265 -10.51 19.77 -24.68
C GLY A 265 -9.30 18.95 -25.15
N ARG A 266 -9.44 17.63 -25.04
CA ARG A 266 -8.44 16.61 -25.38
C ARG A 266 -7.73 16.87 -26.70
N LYS A 267 -8.48 17.07 -27.79
CA LYS A 267 -7.92 17.20 -29.15
C LYS A 267 -6.94 18.36 -29.27
N ARG A 268 -7.26 19.52 -28.67
CA ARG A 268 -6.41 20.71 -28.74
C ARG A 268 -5.13 20.53 -27.93
N ILE A 269 -5.24 19.92 -26.74
CA ILE A 269 -4.11 19.63 -25.87
C ILE A 269 -3.12 18.69 -26.58
N LEU A 270 -3.61 17.57 -27.12
CA LEU A 270 -2.75 16.59 -27.79
C LEU A 270 -2.20 17.07 -29.14
N ALA A 271 -2.85 18.04 -29.80
CA ALA A 271 -2.29 18.70 -30.98
C ALA A 271 -1.05 19.55 -30.66
N CYS A 272 -0.93 20.02 -29.42
CA CYS A 272 0.19 20.85 -28.97
C CYS A 272 1.37 20.03 -28.44
N GLY A 273 1.15 18.80 -27.99
CA GLY A 273 2.25 17.91 -27.63
C GLY A 273 1.80 16.76 -26.74
N GLN A 274 2.79 16.02 -26.25
CA GLN A 274 2.59 14.93 -25.31
C GLN A 274 2.09 15.48 -23.96
N ALA A 275 1.03 14.89 -23.40
CA ALA A 275 0.59 15.22 -22.05
C ALA A 275 1.61 14.68 -21.04
N VAL A 276 2.08 15.55 -20.14
CA VAL A 276 3.08 15.22 -19.11
C VAL A 276 2.60 15.76 -17.77
N THR A 277 2.76 14.97 -16.70
CA THR A 277 2.45 15.40 -15.33
C THR A 277 3.39 14.74 -14.32
N VAL A 278 3.14 14.93 -13.03
CA VAL A 278 3.83 14.21 -11.96
C VAL A 278 3.19 12.84 -11.73
N ILE A 279 3.95 11.86 -11.25
CA ILE A 279 3.50 10.47 -11.16
C ILE A 279 2.19 10.28 -10.37
N SER A 280 1.97 11.06 -9.32
CA SER A 280 0.75 11.02 -8.50
C SER A 280 -0.53 11.40 -9.26
N TYR A 281 -0.41 12.11 -10.38
CA TYR A 281 -1.52 12.58 -11.20
C TYR A 281 -1.61 11.93 -12.58
N GLN A 282 -0.65 11.08 -12.93
CA GLN A 282 -0.57 10.46 -14.25
C GLN A 282 -1.85 9.71 -14.61
N SER A 283 -2.37 8.88 -13.70
CA SER A 283 -3.57 8.09 -13.94
C SER A 283 -4.82 8.94 -14.16
N ILE A 284 -5.00 10.02 -13.39
CA ILE A 284 -6.18 10.87 -13.52
C ILE A 284 -6.10 11.76 -14.77
N VAL A 285 -4.91 12.24 -15.15
CA VAL A 285 -4.70 12.96 -16.41
C VAL A 285 -4.94 12.04 -17.60
N ALA A 286 -4.45 10.80 -17.55
CA ALA A 286 -4.72 9.80 -18.58
C ALA A 286 -6.21 9.52 -18.72
N TRP A 287 -6.93 9.36 -17.61
CA TRP A 287 -8.38 9.16 -17.59
C TRP A 287 -9.13 10.33 -18.23
N GLU A 288 -8.88 11.56 -17.79
CA GLU A 288 -9.56 12.76 -18.30
C GLU A 288 -9.20 13.10 -19.76
N LEU A 289 -8.04 12.64 -20.24
CA LEU A 289 -7.62 12.76 -21.64
C LEU A 289 -7.93 11.51 -22.48
N GLU A 290 -8.59 10.49 -21.91
CA GLU A 290 -8.91 9.22 -22.57
C GLU A 290 -7.69 8.57 -23.25
N LEU A 291 -6.58 8.52 -22.52
CA LEU A 291 -5.31 7.92 -22.91
C LEU A 291 -4.99 6.72 -22.01
N ASN A 292 -4.12 5.82 -22.46
CA ASN A 292 -3.51 4.86 -21.54
C ASN A 292 -2.55 5.60 -20.61
N VAL A 293 -2.39 5.11 -19.38
CA VAL A 293 -1.49 5.74 -18.40
C VAL A 293 -0.05 5.85 -18.92
N ILE A 294 0.41 4.85 -19.67
CA ILE A 294 1.76 4.85 -20.29
C ILE A 294 1.92 5.91 -21.39
N ASP A 295 0.81 6.33 -22.01
CA ASP A 295 0.77 7.37 -23.02
C ASP A 295 0.72 8.76 -22.37
N VAL A 296 0.87 8.89 -21.06
CA VAL A 296 1.05 10.16 -20.35
C VAL A 296 2.43 10.16 -19.71
N GLY A 297 3.25 11.15 -20.07
CA GLY A 297 4.59 11.28 -19.54
C GLY A 297 4.58 11.58 -18.05
N TRP A 298 5.53 10.98 -17.34
CA TRP A 298 5.84 11.29 -15.95
C TRP A 298 7.30 11.77 -15.84
N ASN A 299 7.65 12.46 -14.75
CA ASN A 299 8.95 13.12 -14.55
C ASN A 299 9.20 14.31 -15.52
N PRO A 300 8.52 15.46 -15.30
CA PRO A 300 8.61 16.62 -16.19
C PRO A 300 10.02 17.10 -16.53
N PRO A 301 11.00 17.16 -15.59
CA PRO A 301 12.39 17.51 -15.93
C PRO A 301 12.98 16.70 -17.08
N ARG A 302 12.81 15.37 -17.06
CA ARG A 302 13.33 14.48 -18.14
C ARG A 302 12.71 14.81 -19.50
N TRP A 303 11.44 15.22 -19.53
CA TRP A 303 10.76 15.60 -20.77
C TRP A 303 11.17 16.99 -21.27
N ILE A 304 11.45 17.93 -20.35
CA ILE A 304 12.04 19.23 -20.69
C ILE A 304 13.40 19.01 -21.36
N ASP A 305 14.25 18.16 -20.79
CA ASP A 305 15.59 17.90 -21.33
C ASP A 305 15.56 17.17 -22.68
N ALA A 306 14.54 16.32 -22.90
CA ALA A 306 14.36 15.60 -24.17
C ALA A 306 13.99 16.50 -25.36
N GLY A 307 13.60 17.77 -25.12
CA GLY A 307 13.30 18.73 -26.18
C GLY A 307 12.05 18.43 -27.02
N GLN A 308 11.21 17.50 -26.58
CA GLN A 308 9.99 17.10 -27.31
C GLN A 308 8.82 18.04 -26.98
N PRO A 309 7.92 18.33 -27.94
CA PRO A 309 6.73 19.14 -27.68
C PRO A 309 5.85 18.48 -26.60
N MET A 310 5.56 19.22 -25.53
CA MET A 310 4.76 18.71 -24.42
C MET A 310 3.81 19.73 -23.83
N VAL A 311 2.74 19.23 -23.21
CA VAL A 311 1.79 19.98 -22.39
C VAL A 311 1.91 19.48 -20.95
N LEU A 312 2.48 20.33 -20.11
CA LEU A 312 2.70 20.05 -18.68
C LEU A 312 1.45 20.40 -17.89
N PHE A 313 0.94 19.42 -17.13
CA PHE A 313 -0.05 19.59 -16.09
C PHE A 313 0.63 19.55 -14.74
N TRP A 314 0.76 20.71 -14.09
CA TRP A 314 1.42 20.82 -12.79
C TRP A 314 0.41 21.17 -11.68
N PRO A 315 0.28 20.34 -10.63
CA PRO A 315 -0.59 20.66 -9.50
C PRO A 315 -0.01 21.81 -8.68
N GLN A 316 -0.81 22.85 -8.40
CA GLN A 316 -0.40 23.97 -7.54
C GLN A 316 -1.57 24.44 -6.64
N GLY A 317 -1.35 24.47 -5.33
CA GLY A 317 -2.39 24.81 -4.35
C GLY A 317 -3.59 23.86 -4.46
N ALA A 318 -4.79 24.42 -4.63
CA ALA A 318 -6.01 23.64 -4.93
C ALA A 318 -6.34 23.58 -6.43
N GLY A 319 -5.42 23.94 -7.34
CA GLY A 319 -5.65 23.98 -8.77
C GLY A 319 -4.46 23.47 -9.59
N TRP A 320 -4.37 23.95 -10.82
CA TRP A 320 -3.43 23.49 -11.83
C TRP A 320 -2.77 24.64 -12.57
N ILE A 321 -1.53 24.43 -12.98
CA ILE A 321 -0.87 25.15 -14.04
C ILE A 321 -0.82 24.24 -15.27
N VAL A 322 -1.28 24.75 -16.41
CA VAL A 322 -1.07 24.12 -17.72
C VAL A 322 -0.06 24.98 -18.48
N GLN A 323 1.02 24.35 -18.95
CA GLN A 323 2.06 25.04 -19.71
C GLN A 323 2.51 24.20 -20.89
N VAL A 324 2.84 24.88 -21.99
CA VAL A 324 3.37 24.25 -23.20
C VAL A 324 4.86 24.48 -23.32
N PHE A 325 5.60 23.43 -23.68
CA PHE A 325 7.06 23.47 -23.87
C PHE A 325 7.44 22.94 -25.26
N HIS A 326 8.55 23.43 -25.79
CA HIS A 326 9.18 22.96 -27.03
C HIS A 326 8.25 22.94 -28.26
N ILE A 327 7.31 23.89 -28.34
CA ILE A 327 6.33 23.96 -29.43
C ILE A 327 6.99 24.45 -30.73
N PRO A 328 6.81 23.73 -31.86
CA PRO A 328 7.29 24.16 -33.16
C PRO A 328 6.71 25.53 -33.55
N ALA A 329 7.48 26.36 -34.25
CA ALA A 329 7.08 27.71 -34.64
C ALA A 329 5.71 27.76 -35.34
N ALA A 330 5.43 26.78 -36.21
CA ALA A 330 4.17 26.65 -36.94
C ALA A 330 2.93 26.46 -36.04
N ARG A 331 3.07 25.92 -34.82
CA ARG A 331 1.96 25.67 -33.88
C ARG A 331 1.90 26.66 -32.72
N ARG A 332 2.91 27.54 -32.61
CA ARG A 332 3.09 28.45 -31.47
C ARG A 332 1.88 29.36 -31.25
N ALA A 333 1.30 29.93 -32.30
CA ALA A 333 0.13 30.80 -32.18
C ALA A 333 -1.12 30.09 -31.63
N ALA A 334 -1.34 28.83 -32.00
CA ALA A 334 -2.50 28.04 -31.55
C ALA A 334 -2.33 27.50 -30.12
N CYS A 335 -1.09 27.15 -29.76
CA CYS A 335 -0.73 26.51 -28.49
C CYS A 335 -0.33 27.49 -27.39
N ASN A 336 0.14 28.71 -27.70
CA ASN A 336 0.51 29.71 -26.69
C ASN A 336 -0.66 30.13 -25.79
N ARG A 337 -1.90 29.85 -26.21
CA ARG A 337 -3.11 30.10 -25.41
C ARG A 337 -3.40 28.98 -24.38
N LEU A 338 -2.67 27.86 -24.41
CA LEU A 338 -2.71 26.80 -23.39
C LEU A 338 -1.80 27.18 -22.20
N GLN A 339 -2.14 28.29 -21.55
CA GLN A 339 -1.44 28.79 -20.36
C GLN A 339 -2.48 29.20 -19.32
N THR A 340 -3.24 28.22 -18.81
CA THR A 340 -4.17 28.48 -17.71
C THR A 340 -3.53 28.15 -16.37
N GLN A 341 -3.68 29.08 -15.44
CA GLN A 341 -3.43 28.87 -14.02
C GLN A 341 -4.76 28.96 -13.26
N THR A 342 -5.11 27.88 -12.56
CA THR A 342 -6.28 27.80 -11.67
C THR A 342 -5.87 27.67 -10.21
N ALA A 343 -4.59 27.90 -9.92
CA ALA A 343 -4.05 27.91 -8.58
C ALA A 343 -4.56 29.14 -7.81
N PHE A 344 -5.66 28.95 -7.09
CA PHE A 344 -6.08 29.87 -6.04
C PHE A 344 -5.59 29.30 -4.71
N SER A 345 -5.01 30.15 -3.87
CA SER A 345 -4.58 29.86 -2.49
C SER A 345 -5.71 29.31 -1.65
#